data_AF-A0A519SD28-F1
#
_entry.id   AF-A0A519SD28-F1
#
_cell.length_a   1.000
_cell.length_b   1.000
_cell.length_c   1.000
_cell.angle_alpha   90.00
_cell.angle_beta   90.00
_cell.angle_gamma   90.00
#
_symmetry.space_group_name_H-M   'P 1'
#
loop_
_entity.id
_entity.type
_entity.pdbx_description
1 polymer ?
#
loop_
_entity_poly.entity_id
_entity_poly.type
_entity_poly.pdbx_seq_one_letter_code
_entity_poly.pdbx_strand_id
1 'polypeptide(L)'
;MIRLQPELLQSVEYTLEITSGPSLAFPTQSKSKSIGSYWGDGRDNNARKHEGVDIFGSFRSPVLASAGGRITRVNENNLGGKVVWLRPSGKDYTLYYAHLDEQIAVEGQEVKLGDTVGLMGNTGNARTTPTHLHFGIYAFGGAINPLPFIDPITKTPAKINAAVSNLNKTLRTSSKAALYDSPQKNSIVATLTPGTIINVNSATGNFYKAELPDGTAGFISSNELTQTAKPLQRLKVKAVQQKVFDQPDSLAAVKLNLKTGEIVSVLGNFNNYELISNENSQIGWIVK
;
A
#
# COMPACT_ATOMS: atom_id res chain seq x y z
N MET A 1 14.77 -7.86 -0.89
CA MET A 1 14.86 -7.25 -2.24
C MET A 1 14.14 -8.16 -3.21
N ILE A 2 13.16 -7.66 -3.95
CA ILE A 2 12.55 -8.40 -5.07
C ILE A 2 13.28 -7.95 -6.34
N ARG A 3 13.82 -8.89 -7.11
CA ARG A 3 14.45 -8.62 -8.40
C ARG A 3 13.67 -9.36 -9.48
N LEU A 4 13.13 -8.61 -10.43
CA LEU A 4 12.53 -9.13 -11.65
C LEU A 4 13.52 -8.86 -12.79
N GLN A 5 14.02 -9.91 -13.45
CA GLN A 5 15.01 -9.80 -14.52
C GLN A 5 14.56 -10.68 -15.70
N PRO A 6 13.90 -10.09 -16.71
CA PRO A 6 13.60 -10.81 -17.94
C PRO A 6 14.86 -11.08 -18.76
N GLU A 7 14.78 -12.05 -19.66
CA GLU A 7 15.79 -12.27 -20.70
C GLU A 7 15.84 -11.06 -21.65
N LEU A 8 17.01 -10.78 -22.22
CA LEU A 8 17.18 -9.72 -23.20
C LEU A 8 16.24 -9.95 -24.39
N LEU A 9 15.54 -8.89 -24.82
CA LEU A 9 14.60 -8.91 -25.96
C LEU A 9 13.35 -9.81 -25.79
N GLN A 10 13.05 -10.27 -24.57
CA GLN A 10 11.78 -10.95 -24.29
C GLN A 10 10.81 -10.05 -23.51
N SER A 11 9.55 -10.10 -23.92
CA SER A 11 8.43 -9.50 -23.20
C SER A 11 7.79 -10.56 -22.29
N VAL A 12 7.64 -10.21 -21.02
CA VAL A 12 7.01 -11.05 -20.00
C VAL A 12 6.03 -10.20 -19.20
N GLU A 13 4.89 -10.79 -18.87
CA GLU A 13 3.90 -10.19 -17.98
C GLU A 13 3.99 -10.87 -16.61
N TYR A 14 4.02 -10.08 -15.54
CA TYR A 14 4.02 -10.57 -14.17
C TYR A 14 2.90 -9.89 -13.38
N THR A 15 2.21 -10.68 -12.56
CA THR A 15 1.33 -10.15 -11.52
C THR A 15 2.03 -10.34 -10.18
N LEU A 16 2.31 -9.23 -9.50
CA LEU A 16 2.82 -9.24 -8.12
C LEU A 16 1.70 -8.82 -7.18
N GLU A 17 1.34 -9.70 -6.25
CA GLU A 17 0.46 -9.37 -5.14
C GLU A 17 1.29 -9.22 -3.85
N ILE A 18 1.11 -8.11 -3.15
CA ILE A 18 1.72 -7.87 -1.84
C ILE A 18 0.59 -7.83 -0.82
N THR A 19 0.55 -8.81 0.08
CA THR A 19 -0.37 -8.82 1.20
C THR A 19 0.38 -8.56 2.50
N SER A 20 -0.22 -7.79 3.40
CA SER A 20 0.27 -7.63 4.77
C SER A 20 -0.55 -8.51 5.70
N GLY A 21 0.12 -9.33 6.48
CA GLY A 21 -0.48 -10.12 7.55
C GLY A 21 0.46 -10.24 8.74
N PRO A 22 -0.04 -10.77 9.86
CA PRO A 22 0.77 -10.96 11.05
C PRO A 22 1.91 -11.93 10.73
N SER A 23 3.13 -11.54 11.12
CA SER A 23 4.31 -12.41 11.00
C SER A 23 4.51 -13.32 12.21
N LEU A 24 3.74 -13.11 13.27
CA LEU A 24 3.73 -13.86 14.52
C LEU A 24 2.32 -14.41 14.77
N ALA A 25 2.22 -15.60 15.36
CA ALA A 25 0.94 -16.10 15.85
C ALA A 25 0.45 -15.28 17.05
N PHE A 26 -0.86 -15.16 17.16
CA PHE A 26 -1.49 -14.51 18.31
C PHE A 26 -1.12 -15.27 19.60
N PRO A 27 -0.64 -14.60 20.67
CA PRO A 27 -0.05 -15.27 21.84
C PRO A 27 -1.06 -15.90 22.81
N THR A 28 -2.34 -15.97 22.44
CA THR A 28 -3.40 -16.57 23.27
C THR A 28 -4.35 -17.41 22.43
N GLN A 29 -5.01 -18.38 23.06
CA GLN A 29 -6.00 -19.25 22.39
C GLN A 29 -7.39 -18.58 22.22
N SER A 30 -7.58 -17.36 22.73
CA SER A 30 -8.91 -16.72 22.74
C SER A 30 -9.40 -16.38 21.34
N LYS A 31 -10.64 -16.77 21.03
CA LYS A 31 -11.33 -16.41 19.78
C LYS A 31 -11.57 -14.90 19.64
N SER A 32 -11.70 -14.20 20.77
CA SER A 32 -12.07 -12.77 20.80
C SER A 32 -10.86 -11.83 20.59
N LYS A 33 -9.62 -12.36 20.60
CA LYS A 33 -8.36 -11.61 20.38
C LYS A 33 -8.39 -10.20 21.02
N SER A 34 -8.74 -10.16 22.30
CA SER A 34 -9.18 -8.96 23.01
C SER A 34 -8.03 -8.04 23.42
N ILE A 35 -7.46 -7.33 22.44
CA ILE A 35 -6.50 -6.25 22.72
C ILE A 35 -7.27 -5.06 23.29
N GLY A 36 -7.01 -4.72 24.56
CA GLY A 36 -7.71 -3.65 25.28
C GLY A 36 -6.84 -2.44 25.63
N SER A 37 -5.51 -2.56 25.53
CA SER A 37 -4.59 -1.43 25.57
C SER A 37 -3.51 -1.59 24.50
N TYR A 38 -3.22 -0.49 23.82
CA TYR A 38 -2.40 -0.44 22.61
C TYR A 38 -1.06 0.25 22.86
N TRP A 39 -0.18 0.05 21.90
CA TRP A 39 1.10 0.73 21.85
C TRP A 39 0.96 2.25 21.96
N GLY A 40 1.76 2.87 22.82
CA GLY A 40 1.77 4.32 22.99
C GLY A 40 0.72 4.88 23.95
N ASP A 41 -0.23 4.05 24.44
CA ASP A 41 -1.18 4.45 25.48
C ASP A 41 -0.44 5.00 26.71
N GLY A 42 -1.00 6.04 27.33
CA GLY A 42 -0.43 6.63 28.55
C GLY A 42 -0.46 5.66 29.72
N ARG A 43 0.63 5.60 30.49
CA ARG A 43 0.78 4.77 31.68
C ARG A 43 1.26 5.62 32.85
N ASP A 44 0.91 5.21 34.06
CA ASP A 44 1.32 5.86 35.31
C ASP A 44 1.02 7.38 35.27
N ASN A 45 -0.24 7.75 35.03
CA ASN A 45 -0.68 9.13 34.81
C ASN A 45 0.06 9.84 33.66
N ASN A 46 0.29 9.12 32.56
CA ASN A 46 0.97 9.60 31.35
C ASN A 46 2.47 9.90 31.55
N ALA A 47 3.07 9.45 32.66
CA ALA A 47 4.51 9.58 32.89
C ALA A 47 5.34 8.66 31.98
N ARG A 48 4.75 7.57 31.47
CA ARG A 48 5.40 6.69 30.50
C ARG A 48 4.41 6.26 29.40
N LYS A 49 4.94 5.80 28.28
CA LYS A 49 4.17 5.23 27.18
C LYS A 49 4.15 3.70 27.26
N HIS A 50 3.06 3.10 26.80
CA HIS A 50 2.93 1.66 26.74
C HIS A 50 3.79 1.06 25.62
N GLU A 51 4.77 0.23 26.00
CA GLU A 51 5.74 -0.42 25.10
C GLU A 51 5.32 -1.85 24.70
N GLY A 52 4.02 -2.04 24.45
CA GLY A 52 3.48 -3.33 24.08
C GLY A 52 1.99 -3.26 23.74
N VAL A 53 1.32 -4.39 23.82
CA VAL A 53 -0.14 -4.49 23.80
C VAL A 53 -0.61 -5.35 24.97
N ASP A 54 -1.77 -5.01 25.55
CA ASP A 54 -2.37 -5.80 26.61
C ASP A 54 -3.55 -6.61 26.04
N ILE A 55 -3.44 -7.92 26.18
CA ILE A 55 -4.38 -8.90 25.67
C ILE A 55 -5.15 -9.48 26.85
N PHE A 56 -6.40 -9.09 27.01
CA PHE A 56 -7.24 -9.51 28.13
C PHE A 56 -7.70 -10.96 27.96
N GLY A 57 -7.78 -11.67 29.07
CA GLY A 57 -8.18 -13.07 29.09
C GLY A 57 -8.49 -13.58 30.49
N SER A 58 -8.81 -14.87 30.58
CA SER A 58 -9.12 -15.51 31.86
C SER A 58 -7.85 -15.82 32.66
N PHE A 59 -7.94 -15.73 33.99
CA PHE A 59 -6.87 -16.14 34.89
C PHE A 59 -6.44 -17.58 34.62
N ARG A 60 -5.13 -17.80 34.60
CA ARG A 60 -4.46 -19.07 34.26
C ARG A 60 -4.78 -19.64 32.86
N SER A 61 -5.29 -18.82 31.94
CA SER A 61 -5.39 -19.23 30.53
C SER A 61 -3.99 -19.40 29.91
N PRO A 62 -3.80 -20.36 28.98
CA PRO A 62 -2.49 -20.57 28.35
C PRO A 62 -2.00 -19.37 27.55
N VAL A 63 -0.76 -18.97 27.79
CA VAL A 63 0.01 -18.02 26.97
C VAL A 63 0.93 -18.81 26.06
N LEU A 64 0.85 -18.55 24.76
CA LEU A 64 1.50 -19.34 23.72
C LEU A 64 2.71 -18.64 23.11
N ALA A 65 3.70 -19.42 22.71
CA ALA A 65 4.82 -18.98 21.89
C ALA A 65 4.32 -18.50 20.52
N SER A 66 4.54 -17.22 20.23
CA SER A 66 4.09 -16.58 18.99
C SER A 66 4.97 -16.92 17.78
N ALA A 67 6.10 -17.57 18.01
CA ALA A 67 7.01 -18.11 17.00
C ALA A 67 7.82 -19.27 17.59
N GLY A 68 8.42 -20.09 16.74
CA GLY A 68 9.45 -21.04 17.18
C GLY A 68 10.78 -20.34 17.48
N GLY A 69 11.49 -20.79 18.50
CA GLY A 69 12.79 -20.26 18.88
C GLY A 69 13.18 -20.63 20.31
N ARG A 70 14.12 -19.86 20.86
CA ARG A 70 14.73 -20.17 22.16
C ARG A 70 14.27 -19.24 23.26
N ILE A 71 13.91 -19.79 24.40
CA ILE A 71 13.64 -19.04 25.64
C ILE A 71 14.97 -18.50 26.15
N THR A 72 15.10 -17.19 26.16
CA THR A 72 16.36 -16.50 26.50
C THR A 72 16.45 -16.04 27.94
N ARG A 73 15.30 -15.91 28.61
CA ARG A 73 15.23 -15.52 30.02
C ARG A 73 13.87 -15.87 30.61
N VAL A 74 13.87 -16.35 31.84
CA VAL A 74 12.67 -16.53 32.67
C VAL A 74 12.96 -15.94 34.03
N ASN A 75 12.25 -14.87 34.41
CA ASN A 75 12.55 -14.16 35.65
C ASN A 75 11.33 -13.44 36.22
N GLU A 76 11.45 -12.90 37.43
CA GLU A 76 10.46 -12.03 38.04
C GLU A 76 11.02 -10.61 38.22
N ASN A 77 10.21 -9.58 38.00
CA ASN A 77 10.59 -8.18 38.22
C ASN A 77 9.39 -7.31 38.65
N ASN A 78 9.65 -6.10 39.16
CA ASN A 78 8.61 -5.24 39.72
C ASN A 78 7.56 -4.77 38.69
N LEU A 79 7.97 -4.52 37.45
CA LEU A 79 7.07 -4.00 36.41
C LEU A 79 6.27 -5.14 35.79
N GLY A 80 6.94 -6.07 35.12
CA GLY A 80 6.31 -7.17 34.41
C GLY A 80 5.84 -8.33 35.30
N GLY A 81 6.20 -8.36 36.59
CA GLY A 81 5.93 -9.52 37.43
C GLY A 81 6.72 -10.73 36.94
N LYS A 82 6.04 -11.87 36.82
CA LYS A 82 6.62 -13.09 36.24
C LYS A 82 6.64 -12.97 34.72
N VAL A 83 7.82 -13.13 34.12
CA VAL A 83 8.03 -12.85 32.70
C VAL A 83 8.78 -13.97 31.98
N VAL A 84 8.51 -14.12 30.69
CA VAL A 84 9.26 -15.01 29.78
C VAL A 84 9.73 -14.21 28.58
N TRP A 85 10.99 -14.41 28.19
CA TRP A 85 11.59 -13.82 26.99
C TRP A 85 11.90 -14.90 25.97
N LEU A 86 11.35 -14.79 24.76
CA LEU A 86 11.54 -15.73 23.66
C LEU A 86 12.24 -15.03 22.49
N ARG A 87 13.35 -15.58 22.00
CA ARG A 87 13.99 -15.12 20.76
C ARG A 87 13.61 -16.04 19.60
N PRO A 88 12.80 -15.56 18.64
CA PRO A 88 12.47 -16.35 17.46
C PRO A 88 13.70 -16.66 16.62
N SER A 89 13.74 -17.86 16.02
CA SER A 89 14.86 -18.29 15.20
C SER A 89 15.08 -17.36 14.00
N GLY A 90 16.32 -16.92 13.79
CA GLY A 90 16.69 -16.05 12.67
C GLY A 90 16.13 -14.62 12.76
N LYS A 91 15.68 -14.18 13.93
CA LYS A 91 15.21 -12.81 14.18
C LYS A 91 16.14 -12.09 15.16
N ASP A 92 16.24 -10.79 15.00
CA ASP A 92 17.06 -9.86 15.79
C ASP A 92 16.26 -9.15 16.90
N TYR A 93 15.03 -9.61 17.16
CA TYR A 93 14.17 -9.14 18.22
C TYR A 93 13.79 -10.26 19.19
N THR A 94 13.28 -9.87 20.36
CA THR A 94 12.82 -10.78 21.42
C THR A 94 11.38 -10.46 21.76
N LEU A 95 10.60 -11.51 21.98
CA LEU A 95 9.21 -11.43 22.42
C LEU A 95 9.18 -11.48 23.95
N TYR A 96 8.38 -10.61 24.54
CA TYR A 96 8.25 -10.44 25.97
C TYR A 96 6.82 -10.78 26.39
N TYR A 97 6.70 -11.74 27.31
CA TYR A 97 5.43 -12.18 27.89
C TYR A 97 5.45 -11.82 29.38
N ALA A 98 4.53 -10.97 29.82
CA ALA A 98 4.52 -10.47 31.18
C ALA A 98 3.16 -10.60 31.87
N HIS A 99 3.18 -10.28 33.17
CA HIS A 99 2.07 -10.41 34.11
C HIS A 99 1.61 -11.86 34.30
N LEU A 100 2.49 -12.84 34.06
CA LEU A 100 2.15 -14.25 34.16
C LEU A 100 1.80 -14.63 35.61
N ASP A 101 0.86 -15.55 35.78
CA ASP A 101 0.63 -16.23 37.05
C ASP A 101 1.68 -17.32 37.27
N GLU A 102 2.03 -18.03 36.20
CA GLU A 102 2.95 -19.15 36.21
C GLU A 102 3.84 -19.15 34.95
N GLN A 103 5.13 -19.42 35.12
CA GLN A 103 6.08 -19.59 34.01
C GLN A 103 6.26 -21.08 33.78
N ILE A 104 5.83 -21.56 32.61
CA ILE A 104 5.93 -22.98 32.24
C ILE A 104 7.24 -23.23 31.49
N ALA A 105 7.64 -22.28 30.64
CA ALA A 105 8.90 -22.34 29.94
C ALA A 105 10.08 -22.16 30.90
N VAL A 106 11.20 -22.80 30.57
CA VAL A 106 12.48 -22.66 31.29
C VAL A 106 13.53 -21.99 30.43
N GLU A 107 14.48 -21.30 31.06
CA GLU A 107 15.57 -20.63 30.34
C GLU A 107 16.40 -21.63 29.53
N GLY A 108 16.70 -21.28 28.28
CA GLY A 108 17.45 -22.11 27.35
C GLY A 108 16.61 -23.12 26.55
N GLN A 109 15.33 -23.32 26.90
CA GLN A 109 14.41 -24.21 26.20
C GLN A 109 14.17 -23.77 24.75
N GLU A 110 14.16 -24.72 23.82
CA GLU A 110 13.62 -24.53 22.47
C GLU A 110 12.10 -24.78 22.49
N VAL A 111 11.33 -23.85 21.93
CA VAL A 111 9.87 -23.93 21.81
C VAL A 111 9.46 -23.86 20.35
N LYS A 112 8.36 -24.54 20.02
CA LYS A 112 7.68 -24.44 18.73
C LYS A 112 6.58 -23.38 18.80
N LEU A 113 6.18 -22.91 17.63
CA LEU A 113 4.99 -22.07 17.47
C LEU A 113 3.79 -22.73 18.17
N GLY A 114 3.14 -22.00 19.08
CA GLY A 114 1.95 -22.46 19.79
C GLY A 114 2.21 -23.26 21.07
N ASP A 115 3.47 -23.55 21.42
CA ASP A 115 3.80 -24.16 22.71
C ASP A 115 3.43 -23.21 23.87
N THR A 116 2.93 -23.76 24.98
CA THR A 116 2.60 -22.95 26.15
C THR A 116 3.87 -22.50 26.86
N VAL A 117 4.05 -21.18 27.01
CA VAL A 117 5.21 -20.59 27.69
C VAL A 117 4.91 -20.17 29.13
N GLY A 118 3.63 -19.99 29.47
CA GLY A 118 3.18 -19.65 30.80
C GLY A 118 1.65 -19.59 30.89
N LEU A 119 1.16 -19.24 32.08
CA LEU A 119 -0.25 -19.04 32.35
C LEU A 119 -0.52 -17.57 32.67
N MET A 120 -1.57 -17.01 32.09
CA MET A 120 -1.93 -15.60 32.23
C MET A 120 -2.30 -15.26 33.67
N GLY A 121 -1.88 -14.09 34.14
CA GLY A 121 -2.18 -13.60 35.48
C GLY A 121 -2.31 -12.08 35.51
N ASN A 122 -1.89 -11.50 36.63
CA ASN A 122 -1.82 -10.07 36.84
C ASN A 122 -0.63 -9.70 37.77
N THR A 123 0.49 -10.42 37.68
CA THR A 123 1.65 -10.16 38.56
C THR A 123 2.39 -8.86 38.19
N GLY A 124 3.27 -8.39 39.07
CA GLY A 124 4.01 -7.13 38.86
C GLY A 124 3.15 -5.90 39.15
N ASN A 125 3.20 -4.88 38.29
CA ASN A 125 2.40 -3.67 38.44
C ASN A 125 0.94 -3.84 37.96
N ALA A 126 0.60 -4.96 37.32
CA ALA A 126 -0.76 -5.28 36.88
C ALA A 126 -1.68 -5.79 38.01
N ARG A 127 -1.19 -5.92 39.24
CA ARG A 127 -1.87 -6.60 40.37
C ARG A 127 -3.27 -6.07 40.69
N THR A 128 -3.50 -4.78 40.44
CA THR A 128 -4.78 -4.10 40.69
C THR A 128 -5.61 -3.92 39.43
N THR A 129 -5.24 -4.57 38.33
CA THR A 129 -5.92 -4.48 37.03
C THR A 129 -6.54 -5.83 36.66
N PRO A 130 -7.50 -5.88 35.71
CA PRO A 130 -8.03 -7.15 35.22
C PRO A 130 -6.92 -8.02 34.63
N THR A 131 -7.11 -9.34 34.67
CA THR A 131 -6.15 -10.31 34.12
C THR A 131 -5.87 -10.04 32.64
N HIS A 132 -4.60 -9.95 32.28
CA HIS A 132 -4.17 -9.75 30.91
C HIS A 132 -2.73 -10.25 30.70
N LEU A 133 -2.39 -10.53 29.45
CA LEU A 133 -1.01 -10.68 28.99
C LEU A 133 -0.53 -9.32 28.46
N HIS A 134 0.54 -8.80 29.04
CA HIS A 134 1.32 -7.77 28.34
C HIS A 134 2.29 -8.46 27.38
N PHE A 135 2.13 -8.17 26.08
CA PHE A 135 2.96 -8.71 25.01
C PHE A 135 3.79 -7.58 24.38
N GLY A 136 5.11 -7.73 24.40
CA GLY A 136 6.06 -6.76 23.85
C GLY A 136 7.02 -7.37 22.83
N ILE A 137 7.57 -6.52 21.97
CA ILE A 137 8.65 -6.87 21.04
C ILE A 137 9.80 -5.90 21.27
N TYR A 138 11.00 -6.41 21.50
CA TYR A 138 12.19 -5.60 21.81
C TYR A 138 13.34 -5.97 20.88
N ALA A 139 13.93 -4.97 20.23
CA ALA A 139 15.13 -5.09 19.41
C ALA A 139 16.25 -4.19 19.94
N PHE A 140 17.39 -4.14 19.24
CA PHE A 140 18.54 -3.32 19.65
C PHE A 140 18.19 -1.83 19.88
N GLY A 141 17.27 -1.28 19.07
CA GLY A 141 16.81 0.11 19.18
C GLY A 141 15.72 0.38 20.21
N GLY A 142 15.33 -0.63 21.01
CA GLY A 142 14.26 -0.51 22.00
C GLY A 142 12.99 -1.28 21.61
N ALA A 143 11.87 -0.90 22.23
CA ALA A 143 10.59 -1.52 22.01
C ALA A 143 10.01 -1.21 20.62
N ILE A 144 9.31 -2.18 20.04
CA ILE A 144 8.65 -2.08 18.73
C ILE A 144 7.16 -2.30 18.95
N ASN A 145 6.32 -1.55 18.23
CA ASN A 145 4.87 -1.76 18.24
C ASN A 145 4.53 -3.22 17.85
N PRO A 146 3.97 -4.03 18.75
CA PRO A 146 3.65 -5.43 18.46
C PRO A 146 2.47 -5.60 17.51
N LEU A 147 1.57 -4.61 17.45
CA LEU A 147 0.27 -4.76 16.80
C LEU A 147 0.40 -5.23 15.33
N PRO A 148 1.26 -4.64 14.47
CA PRO A 148 1.42 -5.12 13.09
C PRO A 148 1.95 -6.56 12.97
N PHE A 149 2.56 -7.13 14.02
CA PHE A 149 3.12 -8.47 13.99
C PHE A 149 2.09 -9.55 14.35
N ILE A 150 1.10 -9.22 15.18
CA ILE A 150 0.12 -10.18 15.72
C ILE A 150 -1.33 -9.87 15.36
N ASP A 151 -1.62 -8.68 14.82
CA ASP A 151 -2.98 -8.31 14.42
C ASP A 151 -3.50 -9.30 13.36
N PRO A 152 -4.54 -10.08 13.67
CA PRO A 152 -5.11 -11.05 12.73
C PRO A 152 -5.82 -10.40 11.55
N ILE A 153 -6.08 -9.10 11.61
CA ILE A 153 -6.78 -8.38 10.56
C ILE A 153 -5.81 -8.14 9.41
N THR A 154 -5.85 -9.04 8.42
CA THR A 154 -5.23 -8.79 7.12
C THR A 154 -6.08 -7.76 6.38
N LYS A 155 -5.54 -6.56 6.15
CA LYS A 155 -6.18 -5.61 5.23
C LYS A 155 -6.06 -6.17 3.82
N THR A 156 -7.14 -6.75 3.30
CA THR A 156 -7.22 -7.16 1.91
C THR A 156 -7.12 -5.91 1.03
N PRO A 157 -6.19 -5.85 0.05
CA PRO A 157 -6.16 -4.76 -0.91
C PRO A 157 -7.52 -4.60 -1.60
N ALA A 158 -7.90 -3.36 -1.90
CA ALA A 158 -9.13 -3.11 -2.64
C ALA A 158 -9.05 -3.80 -4.01
N LYS A 159 -10.14 -4.50 -4.40
CA LYS A 159 -10.25 -5.09 -5.73
C LYS A 159 -10.05 -4.00 -6.79
N ILE A 160 -9.17 -4.26 -7.75
CA ILE A 160 -8.98 -3.39 -8.92
C ILE A 160 -10.15 -3.66 -9.88
N ASN A 161 -11.03 -2.68 -10.03
CA ASN A 161 -12.17 -2.73 -10.94
C ASN A 161 -11.89 -1.98 -12.25
N ALA A 162 -11.02 -0.97 -12.20
CA ALA A 162 -10.54 -0.30 -13.40
C ALA A 162 -9.84 -1.31 -14.33
N ALA A 163 -10.14 -1.25 -15.62
CA ALA A 163 -9.65 -2.23 -16.59
C ALA A 163 -8.12 -2.13 -16.75
N VAL A 164 -7.40 -3.14 -16.28
CA VAL A 164 -5.93 -3.21 -16.38
C VAL A 164 -5.42 -3.30 -17.82
N SER A 165 -6.29 -3.69 -18.76
CA SER A 165 -5.99 -3.64 -20.20
C SER A 165 -5.79 -2.21 -20.73
N ASN A 166 -6.08 -1.18 -19.93
CA ASN A 166 -5.82 0.22 -20.25
C ASN A 166 -4.51 0.77 -19.70
N LEU A 167 -3.77 -0.02 -18.93
CA LEU A 167 -2.46 0.41 -18.43
C LEU A 167 -1.50 0.64 -19.61
N ASN A 168 -0.68 1.69 -19.49
CA ASN A 168 0.24 2.18 -20.49
C ASN A 168 -0.43 2.61 -21.82
N LYS A 169 -1.74 2.87 -21.81
CA LYS A 169 -2.46 3.42 -22.97
C LYS A 169 -2.75 4.90 -22.79
N THR A 170 -2.78 5.61 -23.92
CA THR A 170 -3.30 6.96 -24.02
C THR A 170 -4.81 6.91 -24.21
N LEU A 171 -5.53 7.43 -23.21
CA LEU A 171 -6.98 7.60 -23.24
C LEU A 171 -7.33 9.08 -23.36
N ARG A 172 -8.63 9.38 -23.34
CA ARG A 172 -9.12 10.75 -23.21
C ARG A 172 -10.32 10.84 -22.31
N THR A 173 -10.56 12.01 -21.74
CA THR A 173 -11.79 12.29 -20.98
C THR A 173 -13.03 12.23 -21.88
N SER A 174 -14.09 11.57 -21.40
CA SER A 174 -15.37 11.48 -22.11
C SER A 174 -16.28 12.69 -21.84
N SER A 175 -16.09 13.34 -20.69
CA SER A 175 -16.83 14.51 -20.23
C SER A 175 -15.90 15.44 -19.42
N LYS A 176 -16.45 16.50 -18.80
CA LYS A 176 -15.70 17.30 -17.83
C LYS A 176 -15.32 16.41 -16.65
N ALA A 177 -14.03 16.37 -16.32
CA ALA A 177 -13.49 15.50 -15.29
C ALA A 177 -12.50 16.25 -14.40
N ALA A 178 -12.08 15.64 -13.31
CA ALA A 178 -11.05 16.18 -12.43
C ALA A 178 -9.96 15.14 -12.17
N LEU A 179 -8.72 15.63 -12.12
CA LEU A 179 -7.57 14.88 -11.65
C LEU A 179 -7.39 15.19 -10.16
N TYR A 180 -7.28 14.16 -9.33
CA TYR A 180 -7.21 14.27 -7.88
C TYR A 180 -5.82 13.88 -7.34
N ASP A 181 -5.49 14.31 -6.12
CA ASP A 181 -4.24 13.91 -5.44
C ASP A 181 -4.21 12.44 -5.01
N SER A 182 -5.39 11.85 -4.83
CA SER A 182 -5.61 10.54 -4.25
C SER A 182 -6.92 9.93 -4.75
N PRO A 183 -7.08 8.58 -4.73
CA PRO A 183 -8.36 7.93 -5.02
C PRO A 183 -9.49 8.36 -4.08
N GLN A 184 -9.16 8.86 -2.89
CA GLN A 184 -10.11 9.41 -1.92
C GLN A 184 -10.63 10.80 -2.28
N LYS A 185 -10.07 11.42 -3.33
CA LYS A 185 -10.46 12.76 -3.83
C LYS A 185 -10.28 13.85 -2.77
N ASN A 186 -9.19 13.81 -1.99
CA ASN A 186 -8.94 14.80 -0.95
C ASN A 186 -8.78 16.22 -1.52
N SER A 187 -8.08 16.36 -2.66
CA SER A 187 -7.93 17.63 -3.36
C SER A 187 -7.90 17.46 -4.89
N ILE A 188 -8.29 18.51 -5.62
CA ILE A 188 -8.23 18.56 -7.08
C ILE A 188 -6.88 19.11 -7.51
N VAL A 189 -6.15 18.34 -8.30
CA VAL A 189 -4.88 18.71 -8.94
C VAL A 189 -5.14 19.52 -10.22
N ALA A 190 -6.09 19.07 -11.06
CA ALA A 190 -6.44 19.75 -12.30
C ALA A 190 -7.91 19.50 -12.69
N THR A 191 -8.52 20.48 -13.35
CA THR A 191 -9.84 20.31 -13.99
C THR A 191 -9.64 20.10 -15.48
N LEU A 192 -10.30 19.08 -16.03
CA LEU A 192 -10.11 18.63 -17.42
C LEU A 192 -11.38 18.86 -18.23
N THR A 193 -11.22 19.30 -19.47
CA THR A 193 -12.30 19.44 -20.45
C THR A 193 -12.58 18.11 -21.15
N PRO A 194 -13.73 17.94 -21.83
CA PRO A 194 -13.96 16.76 -22.66
C PRO A 194 -12.89 16.58 -23.76
N GLY A 195 -12.47 15.34 -23.99
CA GLY A 195 -11.47 14.99 -24.99
C GLY A 195 -10.02 15.26 -24.58
N THR A 196 -9.77 15.67 -23.33
CA THR A 196 -8.40 15.87 -22.82
C THR A 196 -7.63 14.55 -22.82
N ILE A 197 -6.47 14.54 -23.48
CA ILE A 197 -5.57 13.39 -23.57
C ILE A 197 -4.92 13.11 -22.22
N ILE A 198 -4.83 11.82 -21.87
CA ILE A 198 -4.21 11.38 -20.63
C ILE A 198 -3.54 10.01 -20.80
N ASN A 199 -2.38 9.83 -20.18
CA ASN A 199 -1.67 8.56 -20.13
C ASN A 199 -1.99 7.83 -18.83
N VAL A 200 -2.41 6.56 -18.93
CA VAL A 200 -2.76 5.75 -17.77
C VAL A 200 -1.56 4.91 -17.33
N ASN A 201 -1.09 5.12 -16.10
CA ASN A 201 0.15 4.51 -15.61
C ASN A 201 -0.12 3.32 -14.67
N SER A 202 -1.12 3.44 -13.78
CA SER A 202 -1.51 2.36 -12.87
C SER A 202 -3.00 2.42 -12.51
N ALA A 203 -3.52 1.37 -11.86
CA ALA A 203 -4.92 1.26 -11.47
C ALA A 203 -5.05 0.93 -9.98
N THR A 204 -6.07 1.49 -9.33
CA THR A 204 -6.44 1.18 -7.94
C THR A 204 -7.93 1.36 -7.75
N GLY A 205 -8.64 0.34 -7.26
CA GLY A 205 -10.10 0.39 -7.15
C GLY A 205 -10.75 0.73 -8.50
N ASN A 206 -11.52 1.83 -8.54
CA ASN A 206 -12.17 2.39 -9.73
C ASN A 206 -11.39 3.55 -10.37
N PHE A 207 -10.11 3.73 -10.00
CA PHE A 207 -9.30 4.87 -10.43
C PHE A 207 -8.09 4.42 -11.23
N TYR A 208 -7.65 5.28 -12.13
CA TYR A 208 -6.31 5.23 -12.67
C TYR A 208 -5.44 6.29 -11.98
N LYS A 209 -4.18 5.96 -11.70
CA LYS A 209 -3.13 6.98 -11.61
C LYS A 209 -2.69 7.30 -13.03
N ALA A 210 -2.80 8.54 -13.41
CA ALA A 210 -2.68 8.98 -14.78
C ALA A 210 -1.94 10.32 -14.86
N GLU A 211 -1.38 10.60 -16.02
CA GLU A 211 -0.48 11.73 -16.26
C GLU A 211 -0.94 12.49 -17.51
N LEU A 212 -0.99 13.81 -17.38
CA LEU A 212 -1.26 14.73 -18.48
C LEU A 212 0.01 14.91 -19.33
N PRO A 213 -0.11 15.38 -20.58
CA PRO A 213 1.06 15.59 -21.45
C PRO A 213 2.13 16.56 -20.92
N ASP A 214 1.80 17.42 -19.96
CA ASP A 214 2.77 18.33 -19.29
C ASP A 214 3.48 17.69 -18.08
N GLY A 215 3.24 16.41 -17.81
CA GLY A 215 3.79 15.68 -16.66
C GLY A 215 2.96 15.81 -15.38
N THR A 216 1.87 16.60 -15.38
CA THR A 216 0.97 16.69 -14.22
C THR A 216 0.30 15.34 -13.98
N ALA A 217 0.54 14.74 -12.81
CA ALA A 217 0.03 13.43 -12.46
C ALA A 217 -0.99 13.47 -11.32
N GLY A 218 -1.93 12.54 -11.33
CA GLY A 218 -2.90 12.35 -10.25
C GLY A 218 -3.82 11.17 -10.50
N PHE A 219 -4.97 11.15 -9.84
CA PHE A 219 -5.94 10.07 -9.90
C PHE A 219 -7.22 10.54 -10.61
N ILE A 220 -7.73 9.71 -11.52
CA ILE A 220 -8.97 9.98 -12.26
C ILE A 220 -9.86 8.75 -12.25
N SER A 221 -11.17 8.96 -12.24
CA SER A 221 -12.14 7.85 -12.28
C SER A 221 -12.03 7.11 -13.61
N SER A 222 -11.98 5.78 -13.59
CA SER A 222 -11.87 4.98 -14.81
C SER A 222 -13.05 5.17 -15.76
N ASN A 223 -14.22 5.53 -15.22
CA ASN A 223 -15.45 5.75 -15.98
C ASN A 223 -15.50 7.11 -16.68
N GLU A 224 -14.59 8.03 -16.34
CA GLU A 224 -14.46 9.34 -16.99
C GLU A 224 -13.57 9.25 -18.25
N LEU A 225 -12.97 8.09 -18.51
CA LEU A 225 -12.05 7.89 -19.64
C LEU A 225 -12.64 6.99 -20.73
N THR A 226 -12.25 7.27 -21.96
CA THR A 226 -12.59 6.48 -23.14
C THR A 226 -11.39 6.31 -24.07
N GLN A 227 -11.46 5.31 -24.94
CA GLN A 227 -10.40 5.02 -25.91
C GLN A 227 -10.29 6.13 -26.97
N THR A 228 -9.08 6.34 -27.47
CA THR A 228 -8.78 7.28 -28.55
C THR A 228 -9.03 6.71 -29.95
N ALA A 229 -9.26 5.40 -30.07
CA ALA A 229 -9.45 4.70 -31.34
C ALA A 229 -10.57 5.29 -32.23
N LYS A 230 -11.66 5.77 -31.62
CA LYS A 230 -12.69 6.53 -32.35
C LYS A 230 -12.31 8.02 -32.34
N PRO A 231 -12.10 8.68 -33.49
CA PRO A 231 -11.77 10.09 -33.50
C PRO A 231 -12.91 10.96 -32.97
N LEU A 232 -12.57 12.10 -32.35
CA LEU A 232 -13.52 13.15 -31.99
C LEU A 232 -14.11 13.80 -33.24
N GLN A 233 -13.24 14.09 -34.21
CA GLN A 233 -13.59 14.69 -35.49
C GLN A 233 -12.51 14.38 -36.54
N ARG A 234 -12.83 14.64 -37.81
CA ARG A 234 -11.84 14.66 -38.89
C ARG A 234 -11.64 16.09 -39.36
N LEU A 235 -10.39 16.49 -39.53
CA LEU A 235 -10.00 17.83 -39.97
C LEU A 235 -9.34 17.75 -41.34
N LYS A 236 -9.69 18.68 -42.22
CA LYS A 236 -8.98 18.91 -43.48
C LYS A 236 -7.94 20.01 -43.25
N VAL A 237 -6.68 19.71 -43.46
CA VAL A 237 -5.56 20.65 -43.27
C VAL A 237 -5.71 21.81 -44.24
N LYS A 238 -5.74 23.04 -43.71
CA LYS A 238 -5.88 24.27 -44.51
C LYS A 238 -4.55 24.96 -44.80
N ALA A 239 -3.58 24.81 -43.89
CA ALA A 239 -2.26 25.41 -44.05
C ALA A 239 -1.44 24.70 -45.15
N VAL A 240 -0.54 25.43 -45.80
CA VAL A 240 0.40 24.88 -46.80
C VAL A 240 1.35 23.86 -46.16
N GLN A 241 1.79 24.16 -44.93
CA GLN A 241 2.56 23.26 -44.10
C GLN A 241 2.07 23.37 -42.66
N GLN A 242 1.33 22.35 -42.22
CA GLN A 242 0.96 22.21 -40.81
C GLN A 242 2.04 21.39 -40.10
N LYS A 243 2.78 22.04 -39.19
CA LYS A 243 3.74 21.34 -38.32
C LYS A 243 3.00 20.38 -37.40
N VAL A 244 3.53 19.17 -37.27
CA VAL A 244 3.09 18.16 -36.32
C VAL A 244 4.23 17.90 -35.34
N PHE A 245 3.98 18.23 -34.07
CA PHE A 245 4.92 18.14 -32.97
C PHE A 245 4.87 16.77 -32.28
N ASP A 246 5.95 16.38 -31.60
CA ASP A 246 6.01 15.17 -30.78
C ASP A 246 5.32 15.31 -29.42
N GLN A 247 5.32 16.52 -28.86
CA GLN A 247 4.63 16.90 -27.62
C GLN A 247 3.76 18.14 -27.84
N PRO A 248 2.77 18.42 -26.98
CA PRO A 248 1.93 19.62 -27.07
C PRO A 248 2.67 20.85 -26.52
N ASP A 249 3.84 21.14 -27.10
CA ASP A 249 4.69 22.28 -26.79
C ASP A 249 5.23 22.86 -28.13
N SER A 250 5.22 24.19 -28.22
CA SER A 250 5.69 24.94 -29.38
C SER A 250 7.19 24.79 -29.63
N LEU A 251 7.96 24.42 -28.59
CA LEU A 251 9.40 24.17 -28.66
C LEU A 251 9.72 22.70 -28.96
N ALA A 252 8.71 21.83 -29.05
CA ALA A 252 8.90 20.41 -29.27
C ALA A 252 9.36 20.10 -30.70
N ALA A 253 9.89 18.89 -30.90
CA ALA A 253 10.43 18.50 -32.20
C ALA A 253 9.31 18.34 -33.23
N VAL A 254 9.54 18.85 -34.44
CA VAL A 254 8.61 18.63 -35.56
C VAL A 254 8.84 17.22 -36.11
N LYS A 255 7.84 16.35 -35.97
CA LYS A 255 7.87 14.97 -36.49
C LYS A 255 7.69 14.93 -38.00
N LEU A 256 6.74 15.72 -38.49
CA LEU A 256 6.39 15.81 -39.92
C LEU A 256 5.64 17.11 -40.20
N ASN A 257 5.47 17.39 -41.49
CA ASN A 257 4.63 18.49 -41.97
C ASN A 257 3.51 17.92 -42.84
N LEU A 258 2.26 18.23 -42.51
CA LEU A 258 1.11 17.89 -43.32
C LEU A 258 0.89 18.98 -44.38
N LYS A 259 0.46 18.57 -45.58
CA LYS A 259 0.16 19.46 -46.70
C LYS A 259 -1.31 19.90 -46.68
N THR A 260 -1.60 21.01 -47.37
CA THR A 260 -2.98 21.44 -47.59
C THR A 260 -3.80 20.34 -48.23
N GLY A 261 -5.01 20.12 -47.70
CA GLY A 261 -5.97 19.17 -48.20
C GLY A 261 -5.91 17.79 -47.56
N GLU A 262 -4.82 17.45 -46.85
CA GLU A 262 -4.73 16.19 -46.10
C GLU A 262 -5.82 16.10 -45.02
N ILE A 263 -6.33 14.90 -44.78
CA ILE A 263 -7.35 14.64 -43.77
C ILE A 263 -6.70 13.94 -42.58
N VAL A 264 -6.88 14.51 -41.39
CA VAL A 264 -6.40 13.93 -40.13
C VAL A 264 -7.54 13.65 -39.18
N SER A 265 -7.36 12.64 -38.34
CA SER A 265 -8.29 12.25 -37.29
C SER A 265 -7.87 12.85 -35.97
N VAL A 266 -8.71 13.68 -35.34
CA VAL A 266 -8.45 14.25 -34.02
C VAL A 266 -8.76 13.20 -32.96
N LEU A 267 -7.74 12.81 -32.22
CA LEU A 267 -7.80 11.81 -31.16
C LEU A 267 -8.16 12.42 -29.81
N GLY A 268 -7.79 13.68 -29.57
CA GLY A 268 -8.08 14.41 -28.35
C GLY A 268 -7.38 15.75 -28.31
N ASN A 269 -7.39 16.40 -27.15
CA ASN A 269 -6.85 17.73 -26.97
C ASN A 269 -6.01 17.85 -25.69
N PHE A 270 -5.17 18.86 -25.63
CA PHE A 270 -4.52 19.29 -24.40
C PHE A 270 -4.16 20.77 -24.55
N ASN A 271 -4.69 21.62 -23.66
CA ASN A 271 -4.56 23.08 -23.78
C ASN A 271 -4.92 23.57 -25.20
N ASN A 272 -4.00 24.26 -25.87
CA ASN A 272 -4.15 24.79 -27.22
C ASN A 272 -3.75 23.80 -28.33
N TYR A 273 -3.53 22.53 -28.00
CA TYR A 273 -3.10 21.51 -28.95
C TYR A 273 -4.18 20.43 -29.15
N GLU A 274 -4.16 19.84 -30.34
CA GLU A 274 -4.91 18.64 -30.70
C GLU A 274 -3.96 17.51 -31.04
N LEU A 275 -4.21 16.34 -30.45
CA LEU A 275 -3.53 15.11 -30.84
C LEU A 275 -4.23 14.56 -32.07
N ILE A 276 -3.49 14.35 -33.16
CA ILE A 276 -4.02 13.84 -34.42
C ILE A 276 -3.35 12.54 -34.83
N SER A 277 -4.02 11.79 -35.71
CA SER A 277 -3.47 10.69 -36.49
C SER A 277 -3.71 10.94 -37.97
N ASN A 278 -2.69 10.74 -38.80
CA ASN A 278 -2.83 10.76 -40.26
C ASN A 278 -3.21 9.37 -40.82
N GLU A 279 -3.31 9.28 -42.15
CA GLU A 279 -3.65 8.04 -42.88
C GLU A 279 -2.61 6.93 -42.70
N ASN A 280 -1.35 7.29 -42.43
CA ASN A 280 -0.25 6.36 -42.14
C ASN A 280 -0.19 5.97 -40.65
N SER A 281 -1.23 6.29 -39.86
CA SER A 281 -1.27 6.07 -38.41
C SER A 281 -0.14 6.76 -37.63
N GLN A 282 0.47 7.81 -38.20
CA GLN A 282 1.45 8.63 -37.50
C GLN A 282 0.70 9.61 -36.58
N ILE A 283 1.02 9.54 -35.29
CA ILE A 283 0.42 10.36 -34.26
C ILE A 283 1.32 11.55 -33.91
N GLY A 284 0.72 12.72 -33.69
CA GLY A 284 1.43 13.89 -33.16
C GLY A 284 0.49 15.04 -32.87
N TRP A 285 1.05 16.18 -32.46
CA TRP A 285 0.30 17.33 -31.98
C TRP A 285 0.27 18.45 -33.01
N ILE A 286 -0.88 19.07 -33.19
CA ILE A 286 -1.02 20.32 -33.94
C ILE A 286 -1.56 21.41 -33.01
N VAL A 287 -1.25 22.67 -33.31
CA VAL A 287 -1.88 23.82 -32.66
C VAL A 287 -3.29 23.98 -33.25
N LYS A 288 -4.27 24.25 -32.39
CA LYS A 288 -5.68 24.51 -32.77
C LYS A 288 -5.85 25.71 -33.69
#